data_AF-A0A7K4G066-F1
#
_entry.id   AF-A0A7K4G066-F1
#
_cell.length_a   1.000
_cell.length_b   1.000
_cell.length_c   1.000
_cell.angle_alpha   90.00
_cell.angle_beta   90.00
_cell.angle_gamma   90.00
#
_symmetry.space_group_name_H-M   'P 1'
#
loop_
_entity.id
_entity.type
_entity.pdbx_description
1 polymer ?
#
loop_
_entity_poly.entity_id
_entity_poly.type
_entity_poly.pdbx_seq_one_letter_code
_entity_poly.pdbx_strand_id
1 'polypeptide(L)'
;MKFELNPKNNELYEKIRYEADENTIVIFPIFTAAAYHEPGFYTYYREECNEECLTIEIQKEYPSTFPSSGNGYQVLKLLGYQIISDIEVDQNPEILKKYDKVILLHNEYVTQKEFDAITNHPNVLYLYPNALYAKIEYAESTNIITLVRGHNFPESSITNGFDWKFDNSPLEYNTDCKEMGFDRIDNGWMLNCYPERAIHQSKVLLETIKEF
;
A
#
# COMPACT_ATOMS: atom_id res chain seq x y z
N MET A 1 5.40 18.17 12.18
CA MET A 1 6.06 18.91 11.08
C MET A 1 5.15 18.79 9.87
N LYS A 2 4.78 19.89 9.20
CA LYS A 2 3.87 19.84 8.05
C LYS A 2 4.69 19.46 6.82
N PHE A 3 4.33 18.38 6.14
CA PHE A 3 4.97 17.96 4.90
C PHE A 3 4.57 18.94 3.79
N GLU A 4 5.54 19.47 3.05
CA GLU A 4 5.32 20.43 1.96
C GLU A 4 6.20 20.05 0.77
N LEU A 5 5.68 20.26 -0.44
CA LEU A 5 6.41 20.02 -1.68
C LEU A 5 7.53 21.05 -1.85
N ASN A 6 8.65 20.66 -2.48
CA ASN A 6 9.80 21.54 -2.65
C ASN A 6 9.48 22.66 -3.66
N PRO A 7 9.42 23.94 -3.26
CA PRO A 7 8.96 25.02 -4.15
C PRO A 7 9.81 25.20 -5.41
N LYS A 8 11.05 24.69 -5.44
CA LYS A 8 11.90 24.68 -6.64
C LYS A 8 11.37 23.79 -7.77
N ASN A 9 10.42 22.91 -7.50
CA ASN A 9 9.85 21.97 -8.45
C ASN A 9 8.39 22.33 -8.83
N ASN A 10 7.92 23.55 -8.57
CA ASN A 10 6.52 23.94 -8.83
C ASN A 10 6.07 23.67 -10.26
N GLU A 11 6.87 23.98 -11.28
CA GLU A 11 6.52 23.70 -12.68
C GLU A 11 6.29 22.21 -12.94
N LEU A 12 7.10 21.34 -12.33
CA LEU A 12 6.89 19.91 -12.38
C LEU A 12 5.56 19.55 -11.71
N TYR A 13 5.33 20.03 -10.49
CA TYR A 13 4.13 19.69 -9.71
C TYR A 13 2.83 20.13 -10.39
N GLU A 14 2.82 21.26 -11.10
CA GLU A 14 1.66 21.65 -11.91
C GLU A 14 1.45 20.73 -13.10
N LYS A 15 2.53 20.20 -13.72
CA LYS A 15 2.44 19.22 -14.82
C LYS A 15 1.95 17.84 -14.36
N ILE A 16 2.37 17.38 -13.18
CA ILE A 16 2.05 16.03 -12.67
C ILE A 16 0.86 15.99 -11.71
N ARG A 17 0.20 17.14 -11.52
CA ARG A 17 -0.96 17.23 -10.64
C ARG A 17 -2.07 16.33 -11.15
N TYR A 18 -2.87 15.80 -10.24
CA TYR A 18 -4.06 15.04 -10.61
C TYR A 18 -5.02 15.91 -11.42
N GLU A 19 -5.49 15.36 -12.54
CA GLU A 19 -6.54 15.97 -13.37
C GLU A 19 -7.82 15.14 -13.27
N ALA A 20 -8.98 15.80 -13.20
CA ALA A 20 -10.23 15.14 -12.85
C ALA A 20 -10.70 14.10 -13.89
N ASP A 21 -10.26 14.22 -15.13
CA ASP A 21 -10.51 13.30 -16.24
C ASP A 21 -9.64 12.03 -16.20
N GLU A 22 -8.64 11.95 -15.31
CA GLU A 22 -7.78 10.76 -15.15
C GLU A 22 -8.42 9.62 -14.37
N ASN A 23 -9.53 9.91 -13.67
CA ASN A 23 -10.36 8.94 -12.95
C ASN A 23 -9.54 7.86 -12.21
N THR A 24 -8.53 8.34 -11.47
CA THR A 24 -7.54 7.50 -10.77
C THR A 24 -7.80 7.55 -9.28
N ILE A 25 -7.68 6.39 -8.61
CA ILE A 25 -7.81 6.29 -7.16
C ILE A 25 -6.55 5.73 -6.53
N VAL A 26 -6.17 6.27 -5.36
CA VAL A 26 -5.11 5.74 -4.51
C VAL A 26 -5.73 5.00 -3.32
N ILE A 27 -5.23 3.81 -3.01
CA ILE A 27 -5.65 3.04 -1.83
C ILE A 27 -4.61 3.22 -0.72
N PHE A 28 -5.05 3.74 0.42
CA PHE A 28 -4.21 3.94 1.62
C PHE A 28 -4.28 2.72 2.56
N PRO A 29 -3.15 2.20 3.06
CA PRO A 29 -3.10 0.91 3.73
C PRO A 29 -3.28 1.04 5.27
N ILE A 30 -4.52 1.23 5.74
CA ILE A 30 -4.83 1.30 7.17
C ILE A 30 -4.57 -0.05 7.85
N PHE A 31 -4.86 -1.17 7.20
CA PHE A 31 -4.60 -2.49 7.77
C PHE A 31 -3.11 -2.74 8.01
N THR A 32 -2.25 -2.34 7.07
CA THR A 32 -0.79 -2.33 7.28
C THR A 32 -0.40 -1.37 8.41
N ALA A 33 -0.94 -0.15 8.42
CA ALA A 33 -0.64 0.81 9.49
C ALA A 33 -1.01 0.27 10.88
N ALA A 34 -2.12 -0.47 10.98
CA ALA A 34 -2.54 -1.15 12.20
C ALA A 34 -1.56 -2.28 12.58
N ALA A 35 -1.24 -3.18 11.64
CA ALA A 35 -0.35 -4.32 11.89
C ALA A 35 1.05 -3.90 12.40
N TYR A 36 1.55 -2.74 11.95
CA TYR A 36 2.84 -2.17 12.35
C TYR A 36 2.78 -1.24 13.58
N HIS A 37 1.59 -0.94 14.10
CA HIS A 37 1.47 -0.18 15.33
C HIS A 37 2.00 -1.00 16.52
N GLU A 38 2.38 -0.33 17.62
CA GLU A 38 2.86 -1.02 18.81
C GLU A 38 1.91 -0.78 20.00
N PRO A 39 1.33 -1.84 20.59
CA PRO A 39 1.48 -3.25 20.20
C PRO A 39 0.77 -3.59 18.88
N GLY A 40 1.30 -4.58 18.14
CA GLY A 40 0.80 -5.02 16.83
C GLY A 40 1.34 -6.40 16.44
N PHE A 41 1.21 -6.77 15.17
CA PHE A 41 1.59 -8.10 14.69
C PHE A 41 3.09 -8.38 14.87
N TYR A 42 3.92 -7.35 14.74
CA TYR A 42 5.36 -7.47 14.94
C TYR A 42 5.76 -7.73 16.39
N THR A 43 4.87 -7.50 17.38
CA THR A 43 5.10 -7.95 18.75
C THR A 43 5.14 -9.49 18.84
N TYR A 44 4.32 -10.19 18.05
CA TYR A 44 4.37 -11.65 17.92
C TYR A 44 5.68 -12.12 17.26
N TYR A 45 6.07 -11.51 16.14
CA TYR A 45 7.29 -11.88 15.41
C TYR A 45 8.60 -11.57 16.15
N ARG A 46 8.56 -10.70 17.16
CA ARG A 46 9.67 -10.46 18.09
C ARG A 46 9.67 -11.41 19.29
N GLU A 47 8.75 -12.37 19.35
CA GLU A 47 8.56 -13.31 20.47
C GLU A 47 8.22 -12.60 21.79
N GLU A 48 7.67 -11.38 21.71
CA GLU A 48 7.26 -10.57 22.87
C GLU A 48 5.79 -10.80 23.27
N CYS A 49 5.04 -11.58 22.48
CA CYS A 49 3.64 -11.92 22.69
C CYS A 49 3.27 -13.22 21.96
N ASN A 50 2.20 -13.88 22.40
CA ASN A 50 1.63 -15.04 21.73
C ASN A 50 0.75 -14.61 20.54
N GLU A 51 0.03 -15.56 19.94
CA GLU A 51 -0.90 -15.31 18.82
C GLU A 51 -2.00 -14.27 19.11
N GLU A 52 -2.24 -13.93 20.38
CA GLU A 52 -3.15 -12.83 20.76
C GLU A 52 -2.76 -11.50 20.09
N CYS A 53 -1.46 -11.24 19.89
CA CYS A 53 -0.99 -10.03 19.20
C CYS A 53 -1.17 -10.07 17.68
N LEU A 54 -1.62 -11.20 17.12
CA LEU A 54 -2.07 -11.30 15.74
C LEU A 54 -3.54 -10.89 15.57
N THR A 55 -4.20 -10.41 16.62
CA THR A 55 -5.55 -9.85 16.62
C THR A 55 -5.54 -8.48 17.28
N ILE A 56 -5.82 -7.41 16.53
CA ILE A 56 -5.73 -6.04 17.05
C ILE A 56 -6.91 -5.17 16.61
N GLU A 57 -7.28 -4.22 17.47
CA GLU A 57 -8.26 -3.19 17.14
C GLU A 57 -7.60 -2.07 16.32
N ILE A 58 -8.25 -1.67 15.23
CA ILE A 58 -7.86 -0.54 14.41
C ILE A 58 -8.17 0.75 15.19
N GLN A 59 -7.15 1.59 15.38
CA GLN A 59 -7.27 2.89 16.02
C GLN A 59 -7.86 3.94 15.07
N LYS A 60 -8.41 5.02 15.64
CA LYS A 60 -9.01 6.12 14.86
C LYS A 60 -8.01 6.84 13.97
N GLU A 61 -6.77 6.94 14.41
CA GLU A 61 -5.72 7.66 13.72
C GLU A 61 -4.45 6.81 13.73
N TYR A 62 -3.83 6.68 12.57
CA TYR A 62 -2.48 6.14 12.44
C TYR A 62 -1.54 7.25 12.01
N PRO A 63 -0.35 7.33 12.62
CA PRO A 63 0.70 8.18 12.08
C PRO A 63 1.05 7.68 10.67
N SER A 64 1.23 8.61 9.73
CA SER A 64 1.84 8.32 8.44
C SER A 64 3.29 7.90 8.68
N THR A 65 3.57 6.60 8.64
CA THR A 65 4.89 6.02 8.96
C THR A 65 5.52 5.38 7.73
N PHE A 66 6.82 5.11 7.83
CA PHE A 66 7.58 4.48 6.76
C PHE A 66 6.95 3.16 6.27
N PRO A 67 6.50 2.22 7.14
CA PRO A 67 5.87 0.97 6.71
C PRO A 67 4.46 1.11 6.11
N SER A 68 3.81 2.27 6.26
CA SER A 68 2.43 2.50 5.77
C SER A 68 2.39 3.57 4.67
N SER A 69 3.48 3.72 3.91
CA SER A 69 3.57 4.68 2.80
C SER A 69 3.38 6.13 3.21
N GLY A 70 3.90 6.52 4.38
CA GLY A 70 3.65 7.83 4.95
C GLY A 70 4.03 8.99 4.03
N ASN A 71 5.21 8.95 3.40
CA ASN A 71 5.62 9.99 2.45
C ASN A 71 4.84 9.90 1.14
N GLY A 72 4.59 8.70 0.62
CA GLY A 72 3.80 8.52 -0.60
C GLY A 72 2.41 9.09 -0.48
N TYR A 73 1.71 8.82 0.63
CA TYR A 73 0.41 9.42 0.95
C TYR A 73 0.46 10.94 0.93
N GLN A 74 1.43 11.56 1.61
CA GLN A 74 1.53 13.02 1.69
C GLN A 74 1.81 13.65 0.32
N VAL A 75 2.71 13.05 -0.47
CA VAL A 75 3.03 13.55 -1.82
C VAL A 75 1.82 13.46 -2.73
N LEU A 76 1.16 12.31 -2.83
CA LEU A 76 0.00 12.13 -3.72
C LEU A 76 -1.19 13.00 -3.29
N LYS A 77 -1.40 13.16 -1.98
CA LYS A 77 -2.40 14.10 -1.44
C LYS A 77 -2.12 15.55 -1.85
N LEU A 78 -0.86 16.00 -1.79
CA LEU A 78 -0.47 17.35 -2.19
C LEU A 78 -0.59 17.55 -3.71
N LEU A 79 -0.39 16.49 -4.49
CA LEU A 79 -0.64 16.47 -5.93
C LEU A 79 -2.14 16.37 -6.30
N GLY A 80 -3.03 16.27 -5.32
CA GLY A 80 -4.48 16.33 -5.52
C GLY A 80 -5.14 15.00 -5.88
N TYR A 81 -4.43 13.87 -5.77
CA TYR A 81 -5.01 12.55 -6.01
C TYR A 81 -6.13 12.27 -5.02
N GLN A 82 -7.19 11.62 -5.50
CA GLN A 82 -8.22 11.06 -4.63
C GLN A 82 -7.66 9.83 -3.91
N ILE A 83 -7.94 9.73 -2.62
CA ILE A 83 -7.44 8.64 -1.76
C ILE A 83 -8.62 8.06 -0.98
N ILE A 84 -8.79 6.74 -1.07
CA ILE A 84 -9.68 5.95 -0.20
C ILE A 84 -8.84 5.03 0.68
N SER A 85 -9.42 4.56 1.78
CA SER A 85 -8.81 3.52 2.62
C SER A 85 -9.04 2.11 2.06
N ASP A 86 -8.15 1.18 2.40
CA ASP A 86 -8.38 -0.26 2.27
C ASP A 86 -9.64 -0.75 3.01
N ILE A 87 -10.01 -0.14 4.13
CA ILE A 87 -11.29 -0.41 4.82
C ILE A 87 -12.48 -0.15 3.88
N GLU A 88 -12.50 0.97 3.16
CA GLU A 88 -13.57 1.28 2.19
C GLU A 88 -13.61 0.28 1.04
N VAL A 89 -12.44 -0.24 0.63
CA VAL A 89 -12.33 -1.29 -0.39
C VAL A 89 -12.84 -2.63 0.13
N ASP A 90 -12.53 -3.03 1.37
CA ASP A 90 -13.11 -4.25 1.96
C ASP A 90 -14.63 -4.17 2.10
N GLN A 91 -15.14 -3.02 2.53
CA GLN A 91 -16.59 -2.79 2.70
C GLN A 91 -17.33 -2.79 1.36
N ASN A 92 -16.72 -2.24 0.31
CA ASN A 92 -17.32 -2.17 -1.01
C ASN A 92 -16.28 -2.35 -2.14
N PRO A 93 -15.87 -3.60 -2.45
CA PRO A 93 -14.78 -3.85 -3.41
C PRO A 93 -15.12 -3.41 -4.84
N GLU A 94 -16.42 -3.34 -5.15
CA GLU A 94 -16.95 -2.84 -6.43
C GLU A 94 -16.65 -1.36 -6.67
N ILE A 95 -16.24 -0.60 -5.63
CA ILE A 95 -15.85 0.81 -5.78
C ILE A 95 -14.72 0.99 -6.78
N LEU A 96 -13.79 0.03 -6.87
CA LEU A 96 -12.64 0.10 -7.78
C LEU A 96 -13.06 0.10 -9.24
N LYS A 97 -14.20 -0.52 -9.60
CA LYS A 97 -14.70 -0.55 -10.99
C LYS A 97 -15.15 0.82 -11.52
N LYS A 98 -15.22 1.83 -10.66
CA LYS A 98 -15.55 3.21 -11.04
C LYS A 98 -14.35 3.97 -11.61
N TYR A 99 -13.15 3.46 -11.37
CA TYR A 99 -11.89 4.12 -11.69
C TYR A 99 -11.23 3.43 -12.88
N ASP A 100 -10.54 4.20 -13.71
CA ASP A 100 -9.78 3.66 -14.85
C ASP A 100 -8.40 3.15 -14.41
N LYS A 101 -7.89 3.68 -13.30
CA LYS A 101 -6.58 3.36 -12.73
C LYS A 101 -6.66 3.27 -11.20
N VAL A 102 -5.96 2.30 -10.64
CA VAL A 102 -5.77 2.15 -9.20
C VAL A 102 -4.29 2.26 -8.87
N ILE A 103 -3.92 3.08 -7.90
CA ILE A 103 -2.57 3.14 -7.32
C ILE A 103 -2.64 2.49 -5.95
N LEU A 104 -1.94 1.37 -5.79
CA LEU A 104 -1.81 0.67 -4.53
C LEU A 104 -0.55 1.15 -3.81
N LEU A 105 -0.69 1.58 -2.56
CA LEU A 105 0.43 1.91 -1.68
C LEU A 105 0.98 0.62 -1.04
N HIS A 106 1.59 0.69 0.15
CA HIS A 106 2.11 -0.48 0.87
C HIS A 106 1.01 -1.28 1.57
N ASN A 107 0.04 -1.76 0.79
CA ASN A 107 -1.04 -2.65 1.22
C ASN A 107 -0.51 -4.08 1.38
N GLU A 108 0.41 -4.27 2.33
CA GLU A 108 0.99 -5.57 2.70
C GLU A 108 -0.04 -6.52 3.32
N TYR A 109 -0.87 -6.00 4.24
CA TYR A 109 -1.94 -6.75 4.89
C TYR A 109 -3.28 -6.38 4.25
N VAL A 110 -3.96 -7.37 3.67
CA VAL A 110 -5.26 -7.17 3.00
C VAL A 110 -6.22 -8.31 3.27
N THR A 111 -7.52 -8.06 3.10
CA THR A 111 -8.54 -9.11 3.12
C THR A 111 -8.60 -9.85 1.79
N GLN A 112 -9.31 -10.99 1.77
CA GLN A 112 -9.58 -11.70 0.50
C GLN A 112 -10.37 -10.83 -0.49
N LYS A 113 -11.32 -10.02 0.00
CA LYS A 113 -12.16 -9.19 -0.86
C LYS A 113 -11.34 -8.12 -1.58
N GLU A 114 -10.44 -7.49 -0.85
CA GLU A 114 -9.51 -6.51 -1.41
C GLU A 114 -8.57 -7.16 -2.41
N PHE A 115 -7.95 -8.29 -2.05
CA PHE A 115 -7.08 -9.03 -2.94
C PHE A 115 -7.79 -9.34 -4.26
N ASP A 116 -9.01 -9.89 -4.20
CA ASP A 116 -9.79 -10.21 -5.39
C ASP A 116 -10.12 -8.95 -6.21
N ALA A 117 -10.52 -7.84 -5.57
CA ALA A 117 -10.88 -6.62 -6.28
C ALA A 117 -9.68 -5.92 -6.92
N ILE A 118 -8.55 -5.84 -6.22
CA ILE A 118 -7.31 -5.24 -6.72
C ILE A 118 -6.77 -6.06 -7.89
N THR A 119 -6.66 -7.39 -7.73
CA THR A 119 -6.05 -8.26 -8.75
C THR A 119 -6.92 -8.47 -9.98
N ASN A 120 -8.24 -8.30 -9.86
CA ASN A 120 -9.17 -8.30 -11.00
C ASN A 120 -9.32 -6.93 -11.68
N HIS A 121 -8.83 -5.84 -11.07
CA HIS A 121 -8.86 -4.52 -11.70
C HIS A 121 -7.88 -4.48 -12.88
N PRO A 122 -8.27 -4.00 -14.08
CA PRO A 122 -7.47 -4.17 -15.31
C PRO A 122 -6.20 -3.31 -15.37
N ASN A 123 -6.10 -2.26 -14.55
CA ASN A 123 -4.95 -1.35 -14.54
C ASN A 123 -4.60 -0.89 -13.12
N VAL A 124 -3.57 -1.51 -12.53
CA VAL A 124 -3.11 -1.24 -11.17
C VAL A 124 -1.62 -0.90 -11.17
N LEU A 125 -1.26 0.22 -10.55
CA LEU A 125 0.12 0.54 -10.19
C LEU A 125 0.39 0.09 -8.76
N TYR A 126 1.18 -0.97 -8.61
CA TYR A 126 1.70 -1.42 -7.32
C TYR A 126 2.93 -0.59 -6.99
N LEU A 127 2.71 0.52 -6.27
CA LEU A 127 3.75 1.53 -6.03
C LEU A 127 4.78 1.08 -4.99
N TYR A 128 4.46 0.09 -4.16
CA TYR A 128 5.35 -0.45 -3.14
C TYR A 128 5.51 -1.96 -3.36
N PRO A 129 6.74 -2.50 -3.28
CA PRO A 129 6.96 -3.93 -3.14
C PRO A 129 6.30 -4.48 -1.87
N ASN A 130 6.20 -5.80 -1.75
CA ASN A 130 5.59 -6.47 -0.60
C ASN A 130 4.10 -6.14 -0.39
N ALA A 131 3.43 -5.61 -1.41
CA ALA A 131 1.98 -5.50 -1.41
C ALA A 131 1.32 -6.88 -1.58
N LEU A 132 0.11 -7.04 -1.03
CA LEU A 132 -0.69 -8.26 -1.06
C LEU A 132 0.03 -9.48 -0.45
N TYR A 133 0.85 -9.25 0.58
CA TYR A 133 1.72 -10.27 1.13
C TYR A 133 1.05 -11.11 2.22
N ALA A 134 0.24 -10.51 3.07
CA ALA A 134 -0.39 -11.17 4.20
C ALA A 134 -1.90 -11.04 4.15
N LYS A 135 -2.59 -12.16 4.39
CA LYS A 135 -4.04 -12.25 4.44
C LYS A 135 -4.52 -12.01 5.87
N ILE A 136 -5.45 -11.07 6.01
CA ILE A 136 -6.16 -10.80 7.25
C ILE A 136 -7.66 -11.06 7.12
N GLU A 137 -8.32 -11.19 8.27
CA GLU A 137 -9.75 -10.99 8.43
C GLU A 137 -10.01 -9.64 9.08
N TYR A 138 -11.07 -8.94 8.64
CA TYR A 138 -11.52 -7.68 9.22
C TYR A 138 -12.95 -7.80 9.74
N ALA A 139 -13.13 -7.54 11.03
CA ALA A 139 -14.42 -7.52 11.72
C ALA A 139 -14.92 -6.08 11.89
N GLU A 140 -15.74 -5.62 10.95
CA GLU A 140 -16.26 -4.23 10.89
C GLU A 140 -16.95 -3.78 12.19
N SER A 141 -17.77 -4.64 12.81
CA SER A 141 -18.55 -4.28 14.01
C SER A 141 -17.69 -3.93 15.23
N THR A 142 -16.46 -4.44 15.27
CA THR A 142 -15.51 -4.24 16.36
C THR A 142 -14.25 -3.51 15.91
N ASN A 143 -14.15 -3.20 14.62
CA ASN A 143 -12.96 -2.63 13.99
C ASN A 143 -11.68 -3.44 14.26
N ILE A 144 -11.77 -4.76 14.27
CA ILE A 144 -10.64 -5.66 14.61
C ILE A 144 -10.10 -6.31 13.33
N ILE A 145 -8.77 -6.42 13.23
CA ILE A 145 -8.11 -7.27 12.24
C ILE A 145 -7.42 -8.46 12.89
N THR A 146 -7.40 -9.58 12.18
CA THR A 146 -6.75 -10.82 12.61
C THR A 146 -5.89 -11.37 11.47
N LEU A 147 -4.61 -11.70 11.73
CA LEU A 147 -3.78 -12.38 10.76
C LEU A 147 -4.30 -13.80 10.53
N VAL A 148 -4.50 -14.15 9.26
CA VAL A 148 -4.94 -15.49 8.86
C VAL A 148 -3.82 -16.28 8.21
N ARG A 149 -3.01 -15.62 7.36
CA ARG A 149 -2.00 -16.31 6.54
C ARG A 149 -0.91 -15.37 6.02
N GLY A 150 0.34 -15.85 5.98
CA GLY A 150 1.51 -15.09 5.53
C GLY A 150 2.52 -14.87 6.67
N HIS A 151 3.71 -14.35 6.37
CA HIS A 151 4.78 -14.15 7.36
C HIS A 151 5.08 -15.41 8.20
N ASN A 152 5.13 -16.57 7.55
CA ASN A 152 5.39 -17.86 8.21
C ASN A 152 4.29 -18.30 9.19
N PHE A 153 3.07 -17.77 9.03
CA PHE A 153 1.87 -18.13 9.80
C PHE A 153 0.74 -18.67 8.89
N PRO A 154 -0.04 -19.67 9.36
CA PRO A 154 0.14 -20.45 10.59
C PRO A 154 1.23 -21.52 10.46
N GLU A 155 1.70 -21.79 9.24
CA GLU A 155 2.79 -22.73 8.97
C GLU A 155 4.02 -21.98 8.49
N SER A 156 5.20 -22.41 8.94
CA SER A 156 6.45 -21.73 8.64
C SER A 156 6.84 -21.72 7.16
N SER A 157 6.24 -22.59 6.34
CA SER A 157 6.43 -22.58 4.88
C SER A 157 5.59 -21.53 4.15
N ILE A 158 4.62 -20.91 4.82
CA ILE A 158 3.70 -19.95 4.21
C ILE A 158 4.27 -18.54 4.33
N THR A 159 5.04 -18.11 3.33
CA THR A 159 5.58 -16.76 3.30
C THR A 159 4.51 -15.76 2.84
N ASN A 160 3.92 -15.97 1.67
CA ASN A 160 2.84 -15.16 1.11
C ASN A 160 1.47 -15.76 1.44
N GLY A 161 0.55 -14.95 1.97
CA GLY A 161 -0.79 -15.36 2.40
C GLY A 161 -1.75 -15.73 1.26
N PHE A 162 -1.47 -15.27 0.05
CA PHE A 162 -2.34 -15.45 -1.12
C PHE A 162 -1.72 -16.32 -2.22
N ASP A 163 -0.50 -16.83 -2.00
CA ASP A 163 0.29 -17.49 -3.04
C ASP A 163 0.41 -16.59 -4.29
N TRP A 164 0.56 -15.27 -4.07
CA TRP A 164 0.57 -14.28 -5.15
C TRP A 164 1.72 -14.53 -6.12
N LYS A 165 1.41 -14.87 -7.38
CA LYS A 165 2.42 -15.25 -8.38
C LYS A 165 3.41 -14.14 -8.75
N PHE A 166 3.06 -12.88 -8.46
CA PHE A 166 3.90 -11.71 -8.68
C PHE A 166 4.45 -11.14 -7.38
N ASP A 167 4.56 -11.96 -6.34
CA ASP A 167 5.21 -11.57 -5.08
C ASP A 167 6.62 -11.01 -5.35
N ASN A 168 6.80 -9.74 -5.03
CA ASN A 168 8.06 -9.01 -5.15
C ASN A 168 8.60 -8.55 -3.78
N SER A 169 8.17 -9.18 -2.69
CA SER A 169 8.58 -8.90 -1.31
C SER A 169 10.09 -8.78 -1.11
N PRO A 170 11.00 -9.54 -1.78
CA PRO A 170 12.44 -9.33 -1.61
C PRO A 170 12.93 -7.91 -1.96
N LEU A 171 12.16 -7.15 -2.75
CA LEU A 171 12.50 -5.79 -3.16
C LEU A 171 12.12 -4.72 -2.11
N GLU A 172 11.43 -5.07 -1.03
CA GLU A 172 11.05 -4.13 0.04
C GLU A 172 12.28 -3.49 0.73
N TYR A 173 13.39 -4.24 0.77
CA TYR A 173 14.65 -3.79 1.37
C TYR A 173 15.42 -2.81 0.48
N ASN A 174 15.06 -2.70 -0.82
CA ASN A 174 15.65 -1.74 -1.74
C ASN A 174 15.07 -0.34 -1.54
N THR A 175 15.48 0.31 -0.46
CA THR A 175 14.98 1.65 -0.06
C THR A 175 15.73 2.83 -0.69
N ASP A 176 16.85 2.55 -1.36
CA ASP A 176 17.67 3.58 -2.03
C ASP A 176 17.18 3.86 -3.47
N CYS A 177 16.43 2.95 -4.09
CA CYS A 177 15.83 3.10 -5.43
C CYS A 177 16.82 3.60 -6.52
N LYS A 178 18.07 3.14 -6.52
CA LYS A 178 19.10 3.58 -7.49
C LYS A 178 18.85 3.11 -8.92
N GLU A 179 18.38 1.88 -9.07
CA GLU A 179 18.04 1.23 -10.35
C GLU A 179 16.52 1.06 -10.48
N MET A 180 15.80 2.13 -10.15
CA MET A 180 14.35 2.17 -10.16
C MET A 180 13.79 1.82 -11.55
N GLY A 181 12.83 0.91 -11.58
CA GLY A 181 12.13 0.44 -12.76
C GLY A 181 10.76 -0.12 -12.42
N PHE A 182 9.96 -0.36 -13.46
CA PHE A 182 8.62 -0.91 -13.33
C PHE A 182 8.50 -2.20 -14.12
N ASP A 183 8.12 -3.27 -13.43
CA ASP A 183 7.89 -4.58 -14.02
C ASP A 183 6.43 -4.68 -14.46
N ARG A 184 6.21 -5.08 -15.72
CA ARG A 184 4.86 -5.29 -16.26
C ARG A 184 4.31 -6.62 -15.76
N ILE A 185 3.07 -6.59 -15.27
CA ILE A 185 2.29 -7.79 -14.92
C ILE A 185 0.94 -7.78 -15.64
N ASP A 186 0.14 -8.84 -15.44
CA ASP A 186 -1.11 -9.07 -16.17
C ASP A 186 -2.09 -7.90 -16.04
N ASN A 187 -2.22 -7.33 -14.85
CA ASN A 187 -3.21 -6.31 -14.52
C ASN A 187 -2.59 -4.92 -14.24
N GLY A 188 -1.32 -4.70 -14.61
CA GLY A 188 -0.68 -3.40 -14.43
C GLY A 188 0.85 -3.44 -14.29
N TRP A 189 1.38 -2.64 -13.38
CA TRP A 189 2.83 -2.41 -13.21
C TRP A 189 3.25 -2.45 -11.74
N MET A 190 4.42 -3.00 -11.46
CA MET A 190 4.98 -3.06 -10.10
C MET A 190 6.31 -2.29 -10.02
N LEU A 191 6.45 -1.41 -9.03
CA LEU A 191 7.72 -0.76 -8.75
C LEU A 191 8.71 -1.78 -8.17
N ASN A 192 9.98 -1.74 -8.61
CA ASN A 192 11.02 -2.68 -8.20
C ASN A 192 11.88 -2.21 -6.99
N CYS A 193 11.40 -1.23 -6.22
CA CYS A 193 12.09 -0.67 -5.06
C CYS A 193 11.10 -0.01 -4.10
N TYR A 194 11.48 0.19 -2.84
CA TYR A 194 10.62 0.78 -1.81
C TYR A 194 10.76 2.33 -1.80
N PRO A 195 9.74 3.09 -2.25
CA PRO A 195 9.95 4.48 -2.70
C PRO A 195 9.91 5.53 -1.59
N GLU A 196 9.72 5.19 -0.31
CA GLU A 196 9.51 6.20 0.76
C GLU A 196 10.58 7.30 0.82
N ARG A 197 11.85 6.96 0.49
CA ARG A 197 12.93 7.95 0.44
C ARG A 197 12.98 8.73 -0.86
N ALA A 198 12.54 8.12 -1.96
CA ALA A 198 12.68 8.66 -3.31
C ALA A 198 11.46 9.48 -3.76
N ILE A 199 10.26 9.15 -3.31
CA ILE A 199 8.97 9.64 -3.87
C ILE A 199 8.82 11.17 -3.85
N HIS A 200 9.39 11.84 -2.86
CA HIS A 200 9.31 13.30 -2.74
C HIS A 200 10.39 14.05 -3.55
N GLN A 201 11.37 13.34 -4.11
CA GLN A 201 12.53 13.92 -4.81
C GLN A 201 12.64 13.46 -6.27
N SER A 202 12.18 12.25 -6.58
CA SER A 202 12.36 11.60 -7.87
C SER A 202 11.34 12.11 -8.88
N LYS A 203 11.80 12.96 -9.81
CA LYS A 203 10.97 13.45 -10.92
C LYS A 203 10.46 12.30 -11.79
N VAL A 204 11.35 11.36 -12.11
CA VAL A 204 11.05 10.19 -12.95
C VAL A 204 9.95 9.33 -12.32
N LEU A 205 10.00 9.11 -11.01
CA LEU A 205 8.96 8.33 -10.31
C LEU A 205 7.61 9.03 -10.40
N LEU A 206 7.59 10.33 -10.12
CA LEU A 206 6.35 11.11 -10.13
C LEU A 206 5.73 11.27 -11.52
N GLU A 207 6.56 11.45 -12.56
CA GLU A 207 6.10 11.43 -13.95
C GLU A 207 5.55 10.06 -14.33
N THR A 208 6.19 8.97 -13.89
CA THR A 208 5.69 7.61 -14.17
C THR A 208 4.34 7.34 -13.48
N ILE A 209 4.16 7.81 -12.25
CA ILE A 209 2.87 7.70 -11.54
C ILE A 209 1.76 8.46 -12.28
N LYS A 210 2.08 9.59 -12.93
CA LYS A 210 1.12 10.36 -13.74
C LYS A 210 0.78 9.65 -15.06
N GLU A 211 1.77 9.04 -15.71
CA GLU A 211 1.65 8.56 -17.10
C GLU A 211 1.08 7.13 -17.28
N PHE A 212 1.08 6.28 -16.25
CA PHE A 212 0.73 4.85 -16.39
C PHE A 212 -0.73 4.56 -16.79
#